data_AF-A0A834F0K9-F1
#
_entry.id   AF-A0A834F0K9-F1
#
_cell.length_a   1.000
_cell.length_b   1.000
_cell.length_c   1.000
_cell.angle_alpha   90.00
_cell.angle_beta   90.00
_cell.angle_gamma   90.00
#
_symmetry.space_group_name_H-M   'P 1'
#
loop_
_entity.id
_entity.type
_entity.pdbx_description
1 polymer ?
#
loop_
_entity_poly.entity_id
_entity_poly.type
_entity_poly.pdbx_seq_one_letter_code
_entity_poly.pdbx_strand_id
1 'polypeptide(L)'
;MRQGVPRRKTQACLKTTLKKKLTGDVINLSGIPLSGRDVHRVAFYLQNGGDAVSAVDLSFTEMQDESLRLLLPYLSCLPKLTTLAVNGNRLTSAILKDLTEAVKDTKMFPSLAWIDLGNNVDVFTIPQPLLVALRRRFGLRSSLPTIYEYREAQAFGSYNPNMETSVEEPSQYEEAEEDDREEEDRLELQAWGFGEENMSKNVPLHFCGS
;
A
#
# COMPACT_ATOMS: atom_id res chain seq x y z
N MET A 1 -36.35 14.50 -15.53
CA MET A 1 -35.66 13.77 -16.62
C MET A 1 -34.44 13.08 -16.03
N ARG A 2 -34.41 11.74 -15.99
CA ARG A 2 -33.25 10.99 -15.45
C ARG A 2 -32.18 10.94 -16.54
N GLN A 3 -31.09 11.69 -16.36
CA GLN A 3 -29.94 11.64 -17.26
C GLN A 3 -29.30 10.25 -17.14
N GLY A 4 -29.25 9.52 -18.25
CA GLY A 4 -28.65 8.20 -18.33
C GLY A 4 -27.15 8.28 -18.12
N VAL A 5 -26.64 7.46 -17.20
CA VAL A 5 -25.21 7.24 -16.97
C VAL A 5 -24.57 6.79 -18.29
N PRO A 6 -23.44 7.38 -18.72
CA PRO A 6 -22.80 6.99 -19.97
C PRO A 6 -22.36 5.52 -19.87
N ARG A 7 -22.87 4.71 -20.80
CA ARG A 7 -22.51 3.29 -20.94
C ARG A 7 -20.99 3.16 -21.02
N ARG A 8 -20.42 2.42 -20.06
CA ARG A 8 -19.01 2.01 -20.01
C ARG A 8 -18.55 1.53 -21.40
N LYS A 9 -17.44 2.11 -21.87
CA LYS A 9 -16.80 1.79 -23.17
C LYS A 9 -16.68 0.27 -23.31
N THR A 10 -17.44 -0.24 -24.26
CA THR A 10 -17.55 -1.66 -24.59
C THR A 10 -16.21 -2.14 -25.12
N GLN A 11 -15.67 -3.19 -24.49
CA GLN A 11 -14.74 -4.16 -25.07
C GLN A 11 -13.65 -3.56 -25.98
N ALA A 12 -12.69 -2.84 -25.41
CA ALA A 12 -11.39 -2.73 -26.07
C ALA A 12 -10.88 -4.18 -26.22
N CYS A 13 -10.87 -4.68 -27.46
CA CYS A 13 -10.54 -6.08 -27.76
C CYS A 13 -9.22 -6.41 -27.05
N LEU A 14 -9.21 -7.33 -26.09
CA LEU A 14 -8.02 -7.70 -25.32
C LEU A 14 -6.81 -8.00 -26.20
N LYS A 15 -7.06 -8.52 -27.41
CA LYS A 15 -6.05 -8.70 -28.45
C LYS A 15 -5.33 -7.39 -28.80
N THR A 16 -6.05 -6.27 -28.88
CA THR A 16 -5.44 -4.94 -29.09
C THR A 16 -4.73 -4.43 -27.85
N THR A 17 -5.21 -4.68 -26.63
CA THR A 17 -4.48 -4.27 -25.41
C THR A 17 -3.19 -5.05 -25.26
N LEU A 18 -3.23 -6.38 -25.40
CA LEU A 18 -2.02 -7.23 -25.37
C LEU A 18 -1.07 -6.94 -26.54
N LYS A 19 -1.57 -6.46 -27.70
CA LYS A 19 -0.73 -6.11 -28.86
C LYS A 19 -0.24 -4.65 -28.87
N LYS A 20 -1.02 -3.68 -28.38
CA LYS A 20 -0.72 -2.24 -28.44
C LYS A 20 0.00 -1.72 -27.19
N LYS A 21 -0.03 -2.43 -26.05
CA LYS A 21 0.59 -1.97 -24.79
C LYS A 21 2.02 -2.50 -24.56
N LEU A 22 2.70 -2.92 -25.62
CA LEU A 22 4.11 -3.32 -25.61
C LEU A 22 5.09 -2.14 -25.65
N THR A 23 4.62 -0.89 -25.55
CA THR A 23 5.50 0.27 -25.42
C THR A 23 6.14 0.38 -24.03
N GLY A 24 6.05 -0.67 -23.20
CA GLY A 24 6.63 -0.75 -21.88
C GLY A 24 6.61 -2.19 -21.34
N ASP A 25 7.30 -2.36 -20.22
CA ASP A 25 7.37 -3.55 -19.38
C ASP A 25 6.10 -3.75 -18.52
N VAL A 26 5.02 -3.03 -18.79
CA VAL A 26 3.81 -3.02 -17.96
C VAL A 26 2.60 -3.57 -18.73
N ILE A 27 1.99 -4.63 -18.19
CA ILE A 27 0.68 -5.12 -18.62
C ILE A 27 -0.38 -4.46 -17.75
N ASN A 28 -1.25 -3.66 -18.34
CA ASN A 28 -2.39 -3.09 -17.60
C ASN A 28 -3.70 -3.40 -18.32
N LEU A 29 -4.51 -4.22 -17.65
CA LEU A 29 -5.86 -4.66 -18.01
C LEU A 29 -6.90 -4.16 -17.01
N SER A 30 -6.53 -3.19 -16.18
CA SER A 30 -7.36 -2.65 -15.11
C SER A 30 -8.73 -2.20 -15.62
N GLY A 31 -9.80 -2.56 -14.90
CA GLY A 31 -11.17 -2.18 -15.22
C GLY A 31 -11.78 -2.88 -16.44
N ILE A 32 -11.08 -3.84 -17.05
CA ILE A 32 -11.62 -4.67 -18.14
C ILE A 32 -12.09 -6.01 -17.54
N PRO A 33 -13.40 -6.30 -17.49
CA PRO A 33 -13.88 -7.60 -17.04
C PRO A 33 -13.30 -8.72 -17.90
N LEU A 34 -12.63 -9.70 -17.27
CA LEU A 34 -11.98 -10.79 -17.96
C LEU A 34 -12.86 -12.04 -17.93
N SER A 35 -13.24 -12.54 -19.11
CA SER A 35 -13.88 -13.86 -19.20
C SER A 35 -12.85 -14.98 -19.02
N GLY A 36 -13.27 -16.22 -18.74
CA GLY A 36 -12.34 -17.36 -18.66
C GLY A 36 -11.48 -17.53 -19.92
N ARG A 37 -12.03 -17.28 -21.11
CA ARG A 37 -11.26 -17.29 -22.38
C ARG A 37 -10.19 -16.22 -22.42
N ASP A 38 -10.45 -15.07 -21.81
CA ASP A 38 -9.52 -13.96 -21.76
C ASP A 38 -8.38 -14.23 -20.79
N VAL A 39 -8.68 -14.83 -19.64
CA VAL A 39 -7.68 -15.31 -18.67
C VAL A 39 -6.71 -16.29 -19.34
N HIS A 40 -7.22 -17.24 -20.14
CA HIS A 40 -6.35 -18.14 -20.92
C HIS A 40 -5.47 -17.43 -21.95
N ARG A 41 -5.96 -16.36 -22.58
CA ARG A 41 -5.15 -15.56 -23.51
C ARG A 41 -4.04 -14.81 -22.77
N VAL A 42 -4.33 -14.30 -21.57
CA VAL A 42 -3.34 -13.66 -20.70
C VAL A 42 -2.28 -14.68 -20.28
N ALA A 43 -2.68 -15.88 -19.83
CA ALA A 43 -1.76 -16.98 -19.50
C ALA A 43 -0.84 -17.32 -20.68
N PHE A 44 -1.41 -17.52 -21.87
CA PHE A 44 -0.64 -17.80 -23.08
C PHE A 44 0.33 -16.67 -23.43
N TYR A 45 -0.06 -15.42 -23.23
CA TYR A 45 0.82 -14.27 -23.46
C TYR A 45 1.99 -14.24 -22.46
N LEU A 46 1.70 -14.39 -21.16
CA LEU A 46 2.71 -14.40 -20.10
C LEU A 46 3.73 -15.53 -20.32
N GLN A 47 3.27 -16.69 -20.79
CA GLN A 47 4.13 -17.83 -21.08
C GLN A 47 5.12 -17.58 -22.23
N ASN A 48 4.71 -16.86 -23.29
CA ASN A 48 5.47 -16.76 -24.54
C ASN A 48 6.24 -15.44 -24.72
N GLY A 49 5.98 -14.43 -23.88
CA GLY A 49 6.58 -13.10 -24.02
C GLY A 49 6.61 -12.27 -22.74
N GLY A 50 6.55 -12.93 -21.58
CA GLY A 50 6.50 -12.27 -20.27
C GLY A 50 7.85 -11.79 -19.73
N ASP A 51 8.98 -12.13 -20.34
CA ASP A 51 10.32 -11.91 -19.76
C ASP A 51 10.66 -10.44 -19.48
N ALA A 52 10.11 -9.53 -20.30
CA ALA A 52 10.31 -8.10 -20.13
C ALA A 52 9.36 -7.48 -19.09
N VAL A 53 8.31 -8.20 -18.68
CA VAL A 53 7.22 -7.64 -17.87
C VAL A 53 7.67 -7.41 -16.43
N SER A 54 7.63 -6.16 -15.99
CA SER A 54 7.96 -5.72 -14.64
C SER A 54 6.72 -5.43 -13.79
N ALA A 55 5.59 -5.05 -14.40
CA ALA A 55 4.35 -4.81 -13.67
C ALA A 55 3.13 -5.39 -14.38
N VAL A 56 2.22 -5.95 -13.59
CA VAL A 56 0.94 -6.51 -14.05
C VAL A 56 -0.19 -5.93 -13.22
N ASP A 57 -1.11 -5.24 -13.88
CA ASP A 57 -2.31 -4.64 -13.30
C ASP A 57 -3.56 -5.34 -13.85
N LEU A 58 -4.20 -6.10 -12.96
CA LEU A 58 -5.44 -6.87 -13.16
C LEU A 58 -6.54 -6.37 -12.23
N SER A 59 -6.45 -5.11 -11.78
CA SER A 59 -7.39 -4.56 -10.81
C SER A 59 -8.77 -4.36 -11.43
N PHE A 60 -9.83 -4.57 -10.65
CA PHE A 60 -11.21 -4.37 -11.10
C PHE A 60 -11.58 -5.16 -12.38
N THR A 61 -11.07 -6.39 -12.52
CA THR A 61 -11.30 -7.26 -13.68
C THR A 61 -12.41 -8.30 -13.45
N GLU A 62 -13.10 -8.20 -12.31
CA GLU A 62 -14.13 -9.15 -11.85
C GLU A 62 -13.60 -10.59 -11.66
N MET A 63 -12.29 -10.73 -11.48
CA MET A 63 -11.59 -12.01 -11.37
C MET A 63 -11.97 -12.76 -10.10
N GLN A 64 -12.13 -14.08 -10.21
CA GLN A 64 -12.36 -15.01 -9.09
C GLN A 64 -11.09 -15.83 -8.79
N ASP A 65 -11.09 -16.53 -7.65
CA ASP A 65 -9.93 -17.30 -7.17
C ASP A 65 -9.40 -18.31 -8.19
N GLU A 66 -10.27 -19.01 -8.91
CA GLU A 66 -9.89 -20.01 -9.91
C GLU A 66 -9.10 -19.38 -11.07
N SER A 67 -9.48 -18.17 -11.47
CA SER A 67 -8.83 -17.44 -12.55
C SER A 67 -7.44 -16.95 -12.14
N LEU A 68 -7.29 -16.42 -10.91
CA LEU A 68 -5.97 -16.04 -10.40
C LEU A 68 -5.08 -17.26 -10.16
N ARG A 69 -5.65 -18.37 -9.65
CA ARG A 69 -4.95 -19.64 -9.47
C ARG A 69 -4.43 -20.19 -10.80
N LEU A 70 -5.18 -20.02 -11.89
CA LEU A 70 -4.73 -20.38 -13.24
C LEU A 70 -3.57 -19.50 -13.73
N LEU A 71 -3.60 -18.19 -13.45
CA LEU A 71 -2.54 -17.27 -13.86
C LEU A 71 -1.26 -17.39 -13.01
N LEU A 72 -1.40 -17.85 -11.76
CA LEU A 72 -0.34 -17.86 -10.76
C LEU A 72 0.98 -18.51 -11.23
N PRO A 73 0.98 -19.69 -11.87
CA PRO A 73 2.20 -20.32 -12.38
C PRO A 73 2.91 -19.52 -13.46
N TYR A 74 2.17 -18.72 -14.24
CA TYR A 74 2.74 -17.91 -15.31
C TYR A 74 3.29 -16.60 -14.76
N LEU A 75 2.55 -15.96 -13.84
CA LEU A 75 2.98 -14.77 -13.12
C LEU A 75 4.23 -15.03 -12.27
N SER A 76 4.29 -16.19 -11.62
CA SER A 76 5.40 -16.56 -10.75
C SER A 76 6.69 -16.84 -11.52
N CYS A 77 6.62 -17.23 -12.79
CA CYS A 77 7.79 -17.46 -13.63
C CYS A 77 8.37 -16.16 -14.22
N LEU A 78 7.69 -15.01 -14.09
CA LEU A 78 8.16 -13.77 -14.69
C LEU A 78 9.43 -13.26 -13.98
N PRO A 79 10.57 -13.17 -14.69
CA PRO A 79 11.86 -12.88 -14.06
C PRO A 79 11.95 -11.43 -13.54
N LYS A 80 11.23 -10.50 -14.17
CA LYS A 80 11.30 -9.06 -13.88
C LYS A 80 10.10 -8.52 -13.12
N LEU A 81 9.07 -9.33 -12.87
CA LEU A 81 7.85 -8.87 -12.22
C LEU A 81 8.16 -8.37 -10.80
N THR A 82 8.02 -7.06 -10.57
CA THR A 82 8.18 -6.39 -9.29
C THR A 82 6.83 -6.02 -8.67
N THR A 83 5.82 -5.75 -9.49
CA THR A 83 4.52 -5.23 -9.04
C THR A 83 3.37 -6.05 -9.62
N LEU A 84 2.50 -6.57 -8.74
CA LEU A 84 1.26 -7.25 -9.11
C LEU A 84 0.06 -6.57 -8.43
N ALA A 85 -0.84 -5.99 -9.22
CA ALA A 85 -2.08 -5.41 -8.70
C ALA A 85 -3.27 -6.31 -9.06
N VAL A 86 -3.97 -6.81 -8.04
CA VAL A 86 -5.16 -7.67 -8.17
C VAL A 86 -6.30 -7.18 -7.25
N ASN A 87 -6.24 -5.92 -6.84
CA ASN A 87 -7.26 -5.27 -6.03
C ASN A 87 -8.59 -5.05 -6.77
N GLY A 88 -9.69 -4.94 -6.03
CA GLY A 88 -11.01 -4.69 -6.64
C GLY A 88 -11.63 -5.89 -7.34
N ASN A 89 -11.19 -7.11 -7.05
CA ASN A 89 -11.69 -8.35 -7.65
C ASN A 89 -12.61 -9.13 -6.70
N ARG A 90 -13.04 -10.31 -7.13
CA ARG A 90 -13.90 -11.22 -6.35
C ARG A 90 -13.07 -12.31 -5.66
N LEU A 91 -11.88 -11.94 -5.19
CA LEU A 91 -10.98 -12.88 -4.53
C LEU A 91 -11.38 -13.11 -3.07
N THR A 92 -11.13 -14.33 -2.57
CA THR A 92 -11.39 -14.70 -1.18
C THR A 92 -10.12 -14.99 -0.40
N SER A 93 -10.26 -15.21 0.91
CA SER A 93 -9.16 -15.63 1.77
C SER A 93 -8.46 -16.93 1.30
N ALA A 94 -9.11 -17.74 0.46
CA ALA A 94 -8.52 -18.96 -0.10
C ALA A 94 -7.25 -18.67 -0.93
N ILE A 95 -7.26 -17.61 -1.76
CA ILE A 95 -6.12 -17.30 -2.64
C ILE A 95 -4.88 -16.82 -1.87
N LEU A 96 -5.09 -16.27 -0.66
CA LEU A 96 -3.99 -15.76 0.17
C LEU A 96 -3.03 -16.89 0.57
N LYS A 97 -3.55 -18.10 0.81
CA LYS A 97 -2.74 -19.27 1.11
C LYS A 97 -1.86 -19.63 -0.09
N ASP A 98 -2.44 -19.68 -1.29
CA ASP A 98 -1.69 -20.04 -2.51
C ASP A 98 -0.64 -18.99 -2.86
N LEU A 99 -0.98 -17.71 -2.75
CA LEU A 99 -0.03 -16.61 -2.93
C LEU A 99 1.10 -16.67 -1.90
N THR A 100 0.77 -16.95 -0.64
CA THR A 100 1.78 -17.09 0.42
C THR A 100 2.75 -18.22 0.11
N GLU A 101 2.25 -19.40 -0.29
CA GLU A 101 3.12 -20.54 -0.62
C GLU A 101 3.96 -20.26 -1.88
N ALA A 102 3.37 -19.66 -2.92
CA ALA A 102 4.12 -19.28 -4.12
C ALA A 102 5.21 -18.24 -3.83
N VAL A 103 4.92 -17.24 -2.98
CA VAL A 103 5.92 -16.22 -2.59
C VAL A 103 6.94 -16.78 -1.60
N LYS A 104 6.68 -17.88 -0.89
CA LYS A 104 7.71 -18.55 -0.07
C LYS A 104 8.72 -19.33 -0.92
N ASP A 105 8.30 -19.91 -2.05
CA ASP A 105 9.19 -20.69 -2.93
C ASP A 105 10.15 -19.78 -3.70
N THR A 106 11.45 -19.82 -3.39
CA THR A 106 12.48 -18.95 -3.99
C THR A 106 12.58 -19.05 -5.51
N LYS A 107 12.10 -20.13 -6.13
CA LYS A 107 12.05 -20.29 -7.60
C LYS A 107 10.89 -19.53 -8.24
N MET A 108 9.85 -19.24 -7.46
CA MET A 108 8.67 -18.48 -7.86
C MET A 108 8.84 -17.02 -7.45
N PHE A 109 8.39 -16.09 -8.29
CA PHE A 109 8.44 -14.65 -8.06
C PHE A 109 9.85 -14.13 -7.71
N PRO A 110 10.84 -14.29 -8.60
CA PRO A 110 12.24 -13.95 -8.31
C PRO A 110 12.46 -12.46 -8.00
N SER A 111 11.64 -11.57 -8.55
CA SER A 111 11.79 -10.12 -8.41
C SER A 111 10.61 -9.43 -7.71
N LEU A 112 9.59 -10.17 -7.27
CA LEU A 112 8.35 -9.57 -6.77
C LEU A 112 8.59 -8.81 -5.48
N ALA A 113 8.19 -7.54 -5.46
CA ALA A 113 8.36 -6.63 -4.34
C ALA A 113 7.02 -6.17 -3.75
N TRP A 114 5.97 -6.10 -4.57
CA TRP A 114 4.68 -5.54 -4.18
C TRP A 114 3.52 -6.35 -4.75
N ILE A 115 2.52 -6.59 -3.90
CA ILE A 115 1.22 -7.13 -4.30
C ILE A 115 0.12 -6.24 -3.71
N ASP A 116 -0.78 -5.72 -4.54
CA ASP A 116 -2.01 -5.05 -4.07
C ASP A 116 -3.19 -6.03 -4.13
N LEU A 117 -3.70 -6.37 -2.94
CA LEU A 117 -4.83 -7.28 -2.71
C LEU A 117 -6.05 -6.56 -2.11
N GLY A 118 -6.03 -5.22 -2.03
CA GLY A 118 -7.11 -4.47 -1.40
C GLY A 118 -8.47 -4.61 -2.11
N ASN A 119 -9.54 -4.23 -1.42
CA ASN A 119 -10.88 -4.15 -2.00
C ASN A 119 -11.34 -5.43 -2.73
N ASN A 120 -11.03 -6.60 -2.15
CA ASN A 120 -11.52 -7.90 -2.63
C ASN A 120 -12.66 -8.39 -1.73
N VAL A 121 -13.44 -9.36 -2.20
CA VAL A 121 -14.67 -9.82 -1.53
C VAL A 121 -14.44 -10.29 -0.11
N ASP A 122 -13.38 -11.07 0.13
CA ASP A 122 -13.04 -11.62 1.45
C ASP A 122 -11.53 -11.49 1.74
N VAL A 123 -10.95 -10.35 1.36
CA VAL A 123 -9.57 -9.98 1.72
C VAL A 123 -9.57 -8.58 2.30
N PHE A 124 -9.58 -8.51 3.62
CA PHE A 124 -9.59 -7.25 4.38
C PHE A 124 -8.20 -6.85 4.86
N THR A 125 -7.29 -7.81 4.97
CA THR A 125 -5.90 -7.62 5.41
C THR A 125 -4.96 -8.54 4.63
N ILE A 126 -3.70 -8.12 4.48
CA ILE A 126 -2.65 -8.99 3.93
C ILE A 126 -2.10 -9.85 5.08
N PRO A 127 -2.08 -11.19 4.97
CA PRO A 127 -1.56 -12.04 6.04
C PRO A 127 -0.09 -11.76 6.34
N GLN A 128 0.26 -11.74 7.63
CA GLN A 128 1.63 -11.54 8.09
C GLN A 128 2.66 -12.47 7.40
N PRO A 129 2.38 -13.78 7.17
CA PRO A 129 3.30 -14.65 6.44
C PRO A 129 3.63 -14.16 5.02
N LEU A 130 2.67 -13.57 4.32
CA LEU A 130 2.87 -13.03 2.96
C LEU A 130 3.76 -11.78 3.00
N LEU A 131 3.49 -10.85 3.93
CA LEU A 131 4.30 -9.66 4.14
C LEU A 131 5.76 -10.01 4.49
N VAL A 132 5.95 -10.98 5.39
CA VAL A 132 7.29 -11.46 5.79
C VAL A 132 8.00 -12.11 4.60
N ALA A 133 7.30 -12.91 3.79
CA ALA A 133 7.89 -13.56 2.62
C ALA A 133 8.34 -12.53 1.57
N LEU A 134 7.53 -11.51 1.28
CA LEU A 134 7.90 -10.40 0.39
C LEU A 134 9.12 -9.63 0.93
N ARG A 135 9.12 -9.26 2.22
CA ARG A 135 10.23 -8.52 2.84
C ARG A 135 11.54 -9.29 2.79
N ARG A 136 11.53 -10.60 3.05
CA ARG A 136 12.74 -11.46 3.01
C ARG A 136 13.39 -11.46 1.62
N ARG A 137 12.58 -11.45 0.55
CA ARG A 137 13.08 -11.37 -0.83
C ARG A 137 13.71 -10.02 -1.14
N PHE A 138 13.13 -8.94 -0.63
CA PHE A 138 13.67 -7.60 -0.83
C PHE A 138 15.01 -7.41 -0.09
N GLY A 139 15.12 -7.94 1.13
CA GLY A 139 16.35 -7.90 1.93
C GLY A 139 17.53 -8.70 1.34
N LEU A 140 17.28 -9.62 0.41
CA LEU A 140 18.33 -10.31 -0.37
C LEU A 140 18.89 -9.45 -1.51
N ARG A 141 18.21 -8.35 -1.89
CA ARG A 141 18.58 -7.50 -3.04
C ARG A 141 19.23 -6.17 -2.66
N SER A 142 19.15 -5.77 -1.40
CA SER A 142 19.89 -4.64 -0.86
C SER A 142 20.72 -5.15 0.32
N SER A 143 22.06 -5.11 0.20
CA SER A 143 22.86 -4.96 1.41
C SER A 143 22.27 -3.76 2.14
N LEU A 144 21.84 -3.94 3.39
CA LEU A 144 21.57 -2.81 4.26
C LEU A 144 22.78 -1.85 4.15
N PRO A 145 22.59 -0.53 4.05
CA PRO A 145 23.71 0.40 4.10
C PRO A 145 24.50 0.08 5.36
N THR A 146 25.70 -0.49 5.21
CA THR A 146 26.57 -0.75 6.33
C THR A 146 26.98 0.61 6.87
N ILE A 147 26.51 0.94 8.07
CA ILE A 147 27.02 2.10 8.79
C ILE A 147 28.47 1.74 9.11
N TYR A 148 29.42 2.48 8.52
CA TYR A 148 30.84 2.33 8.85
C TYR A 148 30.99 2.79 10.31
N GLU A 149 31.10 1.85 11.24
CA GLU A 149 31.48 2.18 12.61
C GLU A 149 32.91 2.71 12.57
N TYR A 150 33.04 4.02 12.74
CA TYR A 150 34.33 4.66 12.94
C TYR A 150 34.85 4.24 14.31
N ARG A 151 35.66 3.18 14.36
CA ARG A 151 36.49 2.87 15.52
C ARG A 151 37.61 3.89 15.56
N GLU A 152 37.41 4.97 16.31
CA GLU A 152 38.50 5.84 16.72
C GLU A 152 39.49 5.00 17.55
N ALA A 153 40.66 4.74 16.97
CA ALA A 153 41.77 4.15 17.68
C ALA A 153 42.29 5.17 18.69
N GLN A 154 41.71 5.19 19.90
CA GLN A 154 42.35 5.83 21.05
C GLN A 154 43.33 4.83 21.67
N ALA A 155 44.56 4.85 21.13
CA ALA A 155 45.74 4.41 21.86
C ALA A 155 46.36 5.63 22.56
N PHE A 156 46.88 5.40 23.77
CA PHE A 156 47.49 6.34 24.73
C PHE A 156 46.49 7.18 25.53
N GLY A 157 46.36 7.08 26.86
CA GLY A 157 47.14 6.40 27.88
C GLY A 157 47.15 7.27 29.14
N SER A 158 46.68 6.75 30.28
CA SER A 158 46.77 7.35 31.64
C SER A 158 45.98 8.66 31.79
N TYR A 159 45.15 8.95 32.79
CA TYR A 159 45.28 8.79 34.24
C TYR A 159 43.87 8.82 34.87
N ASN A 160 43.69 8.07 35.95
CA ASN A 160 42.73 8.31 37.05
C ASN A 160 43.59 8.24 38.33
N PRO A 161 43.25 8.78 39.53
CA PRO A 161 41.89 9.02 40.06
C PRO A 161 41.74 10.21 41.06
N ASN A 162 40.56 10.30 41.70
CA ASN A 162 40.22 10.86 43.04
C ASN A 162 39.43 12.17 43.11
N MET A 163 38.20 12.10 43.66
CA MET A 163 37.79 12.52 45.03
C MET A 163 36.26 12.34 45.14
N GLU A 164 35.75 11.29 45.82
CA GLU A 164 35.14 11.29 47.18
C GLU A 164 34.05 12.36 47.39
N THR A 165 32.91 12.20 48.08
CA THR A 165 32.08 11.12 48.68
C THR A 165 30.80 11.85 49.17
N SER A 166 29.65 11.16 49.20
CA SER A 166 28.53 11.29 50.17
C SER A 166 27.82 12.64 50.43
N VAL A 167 26.48 12.72 50.31
CA VAL A 167 25.48 12.55 51.41
C VAL A 167 24.03 12.88 50.98
N GLU A 168 23.11 12.00 51.39
CA GLU A 168 21.73 12.16 51.93
C GLU A 168 20.72 13.21 51.36
N GLU A 169 19.54 12.70 50.93
CA GLU A 169 18.21 13.34 51.01
C GLU A 169 17.74 13.44 52.49
N PRO A 170 16.84 14.38 52.94
CA PRO A 170 15.48 14.54 52.40
C PRO A 170 14.71 15.89 52.57
N SER A 171 13.55 15.92 51.88
CA SER A 171 12.24 16.55 52.17
C SER A 171 12.10 18.08 52.30
N GLN A 172 11.27 18.64 51.41
CA GLN A 172 10.22 19.59 51.82
C GLN A 172 9.04 19.56 50.83
N TYR A 173 7.86 19.21 51.35
CA TYR A 173 6.56 19.43 50.72
C TYR A 173 6.26 20.93 50.74
N GLU A 174 5.63 21.46 49.68
CA GLU A 174 4.36 22.20 49.76
C GLU A 174 3.59 22.08 48.42
N GLU A 175 2.28 21.83 48.55
CA GLU A 175 1.16 22.05 47.61
C GLU A 175 1.18 23.49 47.03
N ALA A 176 0.51 23.93 45.97
CA ALA A 176 -0.44 23.49 44.92
C ALA A 176 -0.27 24.59 43.79
N GLU A 177 -0.81 24.58 42.57
CA GLU A 177 -2.21 24.48 42.11
C GLU A 177 -2.22 24.32 40.57
N GLU A 178 -3.24 23.60 40.07
CA GLU A 178 -4.11 23.79 38.87
C GLU A 178 -3.57 24.61 37.67
N ASP A 179 -3.42 24.00 36.49
CA ASP A 179 -4.42 23.80 35.41
C ASP A 179 -4.37 24.93 34.37
N ASP A 180 -3.77 24.64 33.22
CA ASP A 180 -3.91 25.43 31.98
C ASP A 180 -3.74 24.48 30.78
N ARG A 181 -4.75 23.63 30.57
CA ARG A 181 -4.91 22.78 29.37
C ARG A 181 -5.91 23.38 28.39
N GLU A 182 -5.77 24.66 28.04
CA GLU A 182 -6.71 25.32 27.11
C GLU A 182 -6.06 26.07 25.94
N GLU A 183 -4.73 26.10 25.80
CA GLU A 183 -4.07 26.82 24.69
C GLU A 183 -3.69 25.93 23.48
N GLU A 184 -3.73 24.60 23.57
CA GLU A 184 -3.31 23.72 22.47
C GLU A 184 -4.42 23.48 21.43
N ASP A 185 -5.69 23.46 21.85
CA ASP A 185 -6.84 23.17 20.97
C ASP A 185 -7.17 24.32 19.99
N ARG A 186 -6.66 25.53 20.26
CA ARG A 186 -6.88 26.69 19.40
C ARG A 186 -5.94 26.73 18.18
N LEU A 187 -4.84 25.97 18.20
CA LEU A 187 -3.87 25.93 17.11
C LEU A 187 -4.23 24.89 16.03
N GLU A 188 -5.02 23.85 16.34
CA GLU A 188 -5.42 22.84 15.34
C GLU A 188 -6.63 23.23 14.48
N LEU A 189 -7.53 24.08 14.99
CA LEU A 189 -8.76 24.48 14.27
C LEU A 189 -8.52 25.48 13.11
N GLN A 190 -7.36 26.13 13.04
CA GLN A 190 -7.02 27.04 11.94
C GLN A 190 -6.38 26.34 10.72
N ALA A 191 -5.96 25.07 10.86
CA ALA A 191 -5.31 24.31 9.80
C ALA A 191 -6.29 23.65 8.81
N TRP A 192 -7.61 23.65 9.10
CA TRP A 192 -8.61 22.91 8.34
C TRP A 192 -9.73 23.74 7.70
N GLY A 193 -9.53 25.04 7.42
CA GLY A 193 -10.28 25.76 6.37
C GLY A 193 -11.82 25.62 6.36
N PHE A 194 -12.47 25.47 7.51
CA PHE A 194 -13.92 25.53 7.64
C PHE A 194 -14.31 26.92 8.15
N GLY A 195 -14.72 27.79 7.23
CA GLY A 195 -15.38 29.04 7.58
C GLY A 195 -16.82 28.75 8.02
N GLU A 196 -17.09 28.85 9.31
CA GLU A 196 -18.45 29.00 9.84
C GLU A 196 -18.92 30.45 9.62
N GLU A 197 -19.68 30.69 8.56
CA GLU A 197 -20.51 31.90 8.50
C GLU A 197 -21.75 31.69 9.38
N ASN A 198 -21.65 32.22 10.60
CA ASN A 198 -22.72 32.27 11.58
C ASN A 198 -23.93 33.05 11.09
N MET A 199 -25.10 32.44 11.29
CA MET A 199 -26.41 33.08 11.30
C MET A 199 -26.38 34.33 12.20
N SER A 200 -26.82 35.47 11.66
CA SER A 200 -27.30 36.58 12.48
C SER A 200 -28.69 36.99 12.01
N LYS A 201 -29.64 36.73 12.89
CA LYS A 201 -31.01 37.22 12.83
C LYS A 201 -30.98 38.75 12.88
N ASN A 202 -31.68 39.41 11.98
CA ASN A 202 -32.39 40.65 12.27
C ASN A 202 -33.53 40.85 11.27
N VAL A 203 -34.75 40.84 11.79
CA VAL A 203 -35.98 41.17 11.08
C VAL A 203 -36.18 42.69 11.19
N PRO A 204 -36.60 43.35 10.09
CA PRO A 204 -37.69 44.31 10.22
C PRO A 204 -38.83 44.02 9.23
N LEU A 205 -40.04 44.06 9.79
CA LEU A 205 -41.31 44.11 9.08
C LEU A 205 -41.38 45.37 8.20
N HIS A 206 -41.78 45.22 6.93
CA HIS A 206 -42.56 46.26 6.26
C HIS A 206 -43.57 45.62 5.29
N PHE A 207 -44.81 46.09 5.42
CA PHE A 207 -46.03 45.60 4.80
C PHE A 207 -46.44 46.55 3.67
N CYS A 208 -46.76 46.00 2.49
CA CYS A 208 -47.76 46.48 1.52
C CYS A 208 -47.71 45.50 0.32
N GLY A 209 -48.77 44.84 -0.15
CA GLY A 209 -50.18 45.22 -0.15
C GLY A 209 -50.57 45.62 -1.58
N SER A 210 -51.05 44.62 -2.34
CA SER A 210 -51.81 44.62 -3.62
C SER A 210 -51.56 45.71 -4.66
#